data_AF-E0WSH6-F1
#
_entry.id   AF-E0WSH6-F1
#
_cell.length_a   1.000
_cell.length_b   1.000
_cell.length_c   1.000
_cell.angle_alpha   90.00
_cell.angle_beta   90.00
_cell.angle_gamma   90.00
#
_symmetry.space_group_name_H-M   'P 1'
#
loop_
_entity.id
_entity.type
_entity.pdbx_description
1 polymer ?
#
loop_
_entity_poly.entity_id
_entity_poly.type
_entity_poly.pdbx_seq_one_letter_code
_entity_poly.pdbx_strand_id
1 'polypeptide(L)'
;MSIIVVPTGKLNNAKEIFKMSKIKGSVKWFNEAKGFGFITPDDKSKDVFVHFSAIQGDGFKTLGEGQQVEFDIEEGKKGPAAINVVTL
;
A
#
# COMPACT_ATOMS: atom_id res chain seq x y z
N MET A 1 -2.93 45.76 29.38
CA MET A 1 -1.47 45.71 29.15
C MET A 1 -1.13 44.27 28.80
N SER A 2 -0.77 44.06 27.54
CA SER A 2 -0.12 42.89 26.93
C SER A 2 -0.73 41.50 27.10
N ILE A 3 -1.55 41.17 26.10
CA ILE A 3 -1.75 39.82 25.53
C ILE A 3 -0.40 39.10 25.37
N ILE A 4 -0.31 37.90 25.93
CA ILE A 4 0.81 36.98 25.67
C ILE A 4 0.55 36.36 24.30
N VAL A 5 1.27 36.86 23.31
CA VAL A 5 1.32 36.30 21.96
C VAL A 5 1.93 34.89 22.03
N VAL A 6 1.17 33.88 21.62
CA VAL A 6 1.73 32.56 21.30
C VAL A 6 2.53 32.68 20.00
N PRO A 7 3.83 32.31 19.98
CA PRO A 7 4.61 32.35 18.76
C PRO A 7 4.14 31.27 17.78
N THR A 8 4.05 31.69 16.53
CA THR A 8 3.63 30.97 15.35
C THR A 8 4.47 29.70 15.13
N GLY A 9 4.08 28.60 15.76
CA GLY A 9 4.58 27.26 15.47
C GLY A 9 3.95 26.76 14.17
N LYS A 10 4.61 27.06 13.05
CA LYS A 10 4.32 26.48 11.75
C LYS A 10 4.39 24.95 11.87
N LEU A 11 3.22 24.28 11.88
CA LEU A 11 3.11 22.83 11.77
C LEU A 11 3.52 22.43 10.34
N ASN A 12 4.82 22.43 10.10
CA ASN A 12 5.43 21.93 8.88
C ASN A 12 5.40 20.40 8.91
N ASN A 13 4.23 19.77 8.75
CA ASN A 13 4.09 18.41 8.20
C ASN A 13 2.60 18.01 8.11
N ALA A 14 1.86 18.66 7.21
CA ALA A 14 0.56 18.19 6.75
C ALA A 14 0.65 16.94 5.84
N LYS A 15 1.69 16.11 5.99
CA LYS A 15 1.92 14.88 5.22
C LYS A 15 1.61 13.60 6.01
N GLU A 16 1.28 13.72 7.29
CA GLU A 16 1.05 12.59 8.20
C GLU A 16 -0.45 12.31 8.48
N ILE A 17 -1.37 12.87 7.65
CA ILE A 17 -2.82 12.74 7.86
C ILE A 17 -3.48 11.68 6.94
N PHE A 18 -2.74 10.92 6.13
CA PHE A 18 -3.41 9.91 5.28
C PHE A 18 -2.57 8.65 4.99
N LYS A 19 -2.73 7.62 5.83
CA LYS A 19 -3.07 6.28 5.31
C LYS A 19 -3.58 5.37 6.42
N MET A 20 -4.91 5.26 6.43
CA MET A 20 -5.65 4.21 7.13
C MET A 20 -4.99 2.86 6.85
N SER A 21 -4.60 2.15 7.90
CA SER A 21 -4.21 0.73 8.01
C SER A 21 -3.78 -0.01 6.74
N LYS A 22 -2.71 0.43 6.10
CA LYS A 22 -2.12 -0.37 5.04
C LYS A 22 -1.41 -1.61 5.57
N ILE A 23 -1.61 -2.72 4.88
CA ILE A 23 -1.02 -4.01 5.20
C ILE A 23 0.29 -4.14 4.43
N LYS A 24 1.33 -4.58 5.13
CA LYS A 24 2.61 -4.92 4.53
C LYS A 24 2.64 -6.40 4.22
N GLY A 25 3.33 -6.76 3.14
CA GLY A 25 3.56 -8.14 2.80
C GLY A 25 4.70 -8.29 1.83
N SER A 26 5.00 -9.54 1.55
CA SER A 26 6.02 -9.92 0.58
C SER A 26 5.32 -10.53 -0.64
N VAL A 27 5.72 -10.11 -1.83
CA VAL A 27 5.17 -10.65 -3.07
C VAL A 27 5.57 -12.12 -3.16
N LYS A 28 4.60 -13.02 -3.13
CA LYS A 28 4.89 -14.46 -3.19
C LYS A 28 5.34 -14.87 -4.58
N TRP A 29 4.65 -14.34 -5.58
CA TRP A 29 4.99 -14.42 -7.00
C TRP A 29 4.11 -13.45 -7.77
N PHE A 30 4.63 -12.92 -8.86
CA PHE A 30 3.86 -12.07 -9.77
C PHE A 30 4.22 -12.43 -11.21
N ASN A 31 3.20 -12.62 -12.04
CA ASN A 31 3.39 -12.89 -13.46
C ASN A 31 3.18 -11.60 -14.24
N GLU A 32 4.29 -10.98 -14.65
CA GLU A 32 4.29 -9.72 -15.39
C GLU A 32 3.65 -9.86 -16.78
N ALA A 33 3.81 -11.02 -17.42
CA ALA A 33 3.21 -11.29 -18.74
C ALA A 33 1.69 -11.42 -18.68
N LYS A 34 1.15 -11.90 -17.55
CA LYS A 34 -0.29 -12.02 -17.33
C LYS A 34 -0.90 -10.85 -16.54
N GLY A 35 -0.09 -10.09 -15.82
CA GLY A 35 -0.50 -8.96 -14.98
C GLY A 35 -1.22 -9.37 -13.69
N PHE A 36 -0.93 -10.52 -13.11
CA PHE A 36 -1.50 -10.93 -11.82
C PHE A 36 -0.50 -11.72 -10.98
N GLY A 37 -0.75 -11.77 -9.67
CA GLY A 37 0.09 -12.48 -8.74
C GLY A 37 -0.58 -12.68 -7.39
N PHE A 38 0.22 -13.09 -6.43
CA PHE A 38 -0.19 -13.23 -5.04
C PHE A 38 0.82 -12.57 -4.11
N ILE A 39 0.30 -11.92 -3.08
CA ILE A 39 1.09 -11.31 -2.03
C ILE A 39 0.78 -12.03 -0.74
N THR A 40 1.81 -12.41 0.01
CA THR A 40 1.66 -12.95 1.34
C THR A 40 1.76 -11.78 2.34
N PRO A 41 0.66 -11.39 2.99
CA PRO A 41 0.68 -10.36 4.04
C PRO A 41 1.50 -10.82 5.24
N ASP A 42 2.19 -9.90 5.90
CA ASP A 42 2.96 -10.14 7.13
C ASP A 42 2.06 -10.52 8.31
N ASP A 43 0.78 -10.12 8.23
CA ASP A 43 -0.30 -10.47 9.15
C ASP A 43 -0.59 -11.99 9.22
N LYS A 44 0.13 -12.83 8.44
CA LYS A 44 -0.09 -14.28 8.27
C LYS A 44 -1.51 -14.65 7.85
N SER A 45 -2.23 -13.67 7.31
CA SER A 45 -3.52 -13.85 6.65
C SER A 45 -3.36 -14.66 5.36
N LYS A 46 -4.49 -15.06 4.77
CA LYS A 46 -4.51 -15.82 3.50
C LYS A 46 -3.79 -15.06 2.39
N ASP A 47 -3.22 -15.79 1.43
CA ASP A 47 -2.62 -15.18 0.25
C ASP A 47 -3.62 -14.25 -0.46
N VAL A 48 -3.17 -13.04 -0.72
CA VAL A 48 -4.01 -11.97 -1.26
C VAL A 48 -3.76 -11.87 -2.76
N PHE A 49 -4.83 -11.90 -3.53
CA PHE A 49 -4.73 -11.81 -4.98
C PHE A 49 -4.40 -10.38 -5.40
N VAL A 50 -3.33 -10.18 -6.17
CA VAL A 50 -2.98 -8.86 -6.73
C VAL A 50 -3.17 -8.84 -8.24
N HIS A 51 -3.79 -7.77 -8.73
CA HIS A 51 -3.92 -7.50 -10.16
C HIS A 51 -3.06 -6.29 -10.54
N PHE A 52 -2.48 -6.28 -11.74
CA PHE A 52 -1.64 -5.17 -12.20
C PHE A 52 -2.37 -3.82 -12.08
N SER A 53 -3.68 -3.79 -12.31
CA SER A 53 -4.49 -2.57 -12.19
C SER A 53 -4.40 -1.92 -10.80
N ALA A 54 -4.27 -2.73 -9.74
CA ALA A 54 -4.18 -2.28 -8.36
C ALA A 54 -2.81 -1.69 -7.96
N ILE A 55 -1.77 -1.97 -8.75
CA ILE A 55 -0.42 -1.46 -8.51
C ILE A 55 -0.38 0.03 -8.82
N GLN A 56 0.10 0.79 -7.85
CA GLN A 56 0.33 2.23 -7.92
C GLN A 56 1.74 2.46 -8.47
N GLY A 57 1.82 3.18 -9.58
CA GLY A 57 3.07 3.49 -10.24
C GLY A 57 2.83 3.96 -11.68
N ASP A 58 3.62 4.93 -12.10
CA ASP A 58 3.65 5.42 -13.48
C ASP A 58 4.63 4.53 -14.28
N GLY A 59 4.10 3.60 -15.06
CA GLY A 59 4.90 2.71 -15.92
C GLY A 59 4.46 1.24 -15.88
N PHE A 60 5.44 0.34 -15.92
CA PHE A 60 5.21 -1.11 -15.88
C PHE A 60 4.80 -1.56 -14.49
N LYS A 61 3.50 -1.85 -14.34
CA LYS A 61 2.85 -2.33 -13.12
C LYS A 61 3.25 -3.77 -12.81
N THR A 62 4.47 -3.91 -12.30
CA THR A 62 5.15 -5.19 -12.06
C THR A 62 5.66 -5.26 -10.63
N LEU A 63 5.81 -6.47 -10.11
CA LEU A 63 6.27 -6.74 -8.76
C LEU A 63 7.36 -7.81 -8.80
N GLY A 64 8.47 -7.58 -8.11
CA GLY A 64 9.50 -8.60 -7.94
C GLY A 64 9.06 -9.66 -6.93
N GLU A 65 9.38 -10.93 -7.20
CA GLU A 65 9.21 -12.00 -6.21
C GLU A 65 10.05 -11.70 -4.96
N GLY A 66 9.44 -11.86 -3.77
CA GLY A 66 10.07 -11.56 -2.48
C GLY A 66 10.17 -10.06 -2.16
N GLN A 67 9.71 -9.18 -3.04
CA GLN A 67 9.74 -7.74 -2.79
C GLN A 67 8.75 -7.34 -1.71
N GLN A 68 9.15 -6.41 -0.85
CA GLN A 68 8.24 -5.83 0.15
C GLN A 68 7.32 -4.81 -0.51
N VAL A 69 6.03 -4.96 -0.22
CA VAL A 69 4.97 -4.13 -0.77
C VAL A 69 3.98 -3.77 0.32
N GLU A 70 3.34 -2.63 0.12
CA GLU A 70 2.36 -2.07 1.02
C GLU A 70 1.05 -1.88 0.28
N PHE A 71 0.02 -2.60 0.70
CA PHE A 71 -1.27 -2.73 0.01
C PHE A 71 -2.43 -2.77 1.01
N ASP A 72 -3.64 -2.60 0.51
CA ASP A 72 -4.86 -2.82 1.28
C ASP A 72 -5.53 -4.11 0.82
N ILE A 73 -6.17 -4.83 1.74
CA ILE A 73 -6.98 -6.01 1.41
C ILE A 73 -8.45 -5.58 1.33
N GLU A 74 -9.08 -5.87 0.19
CA GLU A 74 -10.51 -5.69 -0.02
C GLU A 74 -11.18 -7.04 -0.31
N GLU A 75 -12.39 -7.24 0.20
CA GLU A 75 -13.20 -8.42 -0.12
C GLU A 75 -13.85 -8.27 -1.50
N GLY A 76 -13.21 -8.84 -2.52
CA GLY A 76 -13.71 -8.86 -3.89
C GLY A 76 -14.62 -10.07 -4.19
N LYS A 77 -15.23 -10.07 -5.37
CA LYS A 77 -16.10 -11.19 -5.86
C LYS A 77 -15.41 -12.55 -5.91
N LYS A 78 -14.08 -12.60 -5.90
CA LYS A 78 -13.26 -13.81 -5.96
C LYS A 78 -12.48 -14.09 -4.66
N GLY A 79 -12.79 -13.35 -3.58
CA GLY A 79 -12.05 -13.41 -2.32
C GLY A 79 -11.16 -12.18 -2.09
N PRO A 80 -10.24 -12.25 -1.10
CA PRO A 80 -9.41 -11.13 -0.71
C PRO A 80 -8.47 -10.69 -1.85
N ALA A 81 -8.57 -9.42 -2.23
CA ALA A 81 -7.80 -8.81 -3.31
C ALA A 81 -6.99 -7.62 -2.78
N ALA A 82 -5.77 -7.47 -3.29
CA ALA A 82 -4.87 -6.39 -2.95
C ALA A 82 -5.20 -5.17 -3.80
N ILE A 83 -5.46 -4.04 -3.15
CA ILE A 83 -5.69 -2.74 -3.78
C ILE A 83 -4.60 -1.74 -3.33
N ASN A 84 -4.41 -0.67 -4.10
CA ASN A 84 -3.46 0.41 -3.78
C ASN A 84 -2.04 -0.09 -3.48
N VAL A 85 -1.57 -1.09 -4.23
CA VAL A 85 -0.27 -1.74 -3.98
C VAL A 85 0.85 -0.76 -4.32
N VAL A 86 1.68 -0.46 -3.34
CA VAL A 86 2.86 0.41 -3.47
C VAL A 86 4.08 -0.42 -3.12
N THR A 87 5.12 -0.38 -3.95
CA THR A 87 6.41 -0.99 -3.63
C THR A 87 7.15 -0.16 -2.59
N LEU A 88 7.67 -0.82 -1.55
CA LEU A 88 8.51 -0.19 -0.52
C LEU A 88 9.99 -0.18 -0.92
#